data_AF-A0A2M8FMI9-F1
#
_entry.id   AF-A0A2M8FMI9-F1
#
_cell.length_a   1.000
_cell.length_b   1.000
_cell.length_c   1.000
_cell.angle_alpha   90.00
_cell.angle_beta   90.00
_cell.angle_gamma   90.00
#
_symmetry.space_group_name_H-M   'P 1'
#
loop_
_entity.id
_entity.type
_entity.pdbx_description
1 polymer ?
#
loop_
_entity_poly.entity_id
_entity_poly.type
_entity_poly.pdbx_seq_one_letter_code
_entity_poly.pdbx_strand_id
1 'polypeptide(L)'
;VINGPYAHVRNPLYVGNILIYFGLGIMSFALFPYLQIIALAFFIYQYYEIIKEEEGFLREKFGNDFDEYYKNVPRIFPRLTPYRKEGVEQPEYDLKKGLRSERRTLQAFAIVAGTLIILWFLRRLS
;
A
#
# COMPACT_ATOMS: atom_id res chain seq x y z
N VAL A 1 2.35 -15.30 -4.19
CA VAL A 1 0.92 -14.91 -4.14
C VAL A 1 0.65 -14.00 -5.32
N ILE A 2 -0.32 -14.35 -6.16
CA ILE A 2 -0.69 -13.59 -7.37
C ILE A 2 -2.22 -13.34 -7.42
N ASN A 3 -2.89 -13.43 -6.27
CA ASN A 3 -4.33 -13.22 -6.13
C ASN A 3 -4.64 -11.85 -5.48
N GLY A 4 -5.93 -11.51 -5.43
CA GLY A 4 -6.38 -10.24 -4.85
C GLY A 4 -5.77 -9.04 -5.59
N PRO A 5 -5.33 -7.98 -4.87
CA PRO A 5 -4.71 -6.81 -5.49
C PRO A 5 -3.46 -7.14 -6.34
N TYR A 6 -2.69 -8.17 -5.97
CA TYR A 6 -1.51 -8.61 -6.73
C TYR A 6 -1.87 -9.16 -8.12
N ALA A 7 -3.11 -9.59 -8.35
CA ALA A 7 -3.58 -9.98 -9.68
C ALA A 7 -3.74 -8.78 -10.64
N HIS A 8 -3.87 -7.57 -10.09
CA HIS A 8 -4.15 -6.35 -10.86
C HIS A 8 -2.92 -5.45 -11.01
N VAL A 9 -2.02 -5.47 -10.03
CA VAL A 9 -0.80 -4.67 -10.05
C VAL A 9 0.25 -5.39 -9.23
N ARG A 10 1.52 -5.36 -9.65
CA ARG A 10 2.57 -6.09 -8.94
C ARG A 10 2.88 -5.50 -7.57
N ASN A 11 2.70 -4.19 -7.41
CA ASN A 11 3.05 -3.45 -6.21
C ASN A 11 1.85 -2.66 -5.62
N PRO A 12 0.76 -3.33 -5.22
CA PRO A 12 -0.46 -2.65 -4.75
C PRO A 12 -0.24 -1.83 -3.48
N LEU A 13 0.67 -2.27 -2.61
CA LEU A 13 1.01 -1.56 -1.36
C LEU A 13 1.58 -0.17 -1.63
N TYR A 14 2.55 -0.06 -2.56
CA TYR A 14 3.18 1.23 -2.88
C TYR A 14 2.18 2.19 -3.56
N VAL A 15 1.28 1.67 -4.40
CA VAL A 15 0.18 2.45 -4.98
C VAL A 15 -0.73 2.99 -3.87
N GLY A 16 -1.16 2.12 -2.95
CA GLY A 16 -1.98 2.52 -1.80
C GLY A 16 -1.30 3.58 -0.93
N ASN A 17 -0.02 3.40 -0.64
CA ASN A 17 0.75 4.35 0.18
C ASN A 17 0.84 5.72 -0.50
N ILE A 18 1.17 5.79 -1.80
CA ILE A 18 1.21 7.05 -2.55
C ILE A 18 -0.16 7.75 -2.49
N LEU A 19 -1.25 7.02 -2.67
CA LEU A 19 -2.61 7.59 -2.60
C LEU A 19 -2.94 8.14 -1.20
N ILE A 20 -2.57 7.42 -0.14
CA ILE A 20 -2.77 7.88 1.24
C ILE A 20 -1.96 9.14 1.51
N TYR A 21 -0.66 9.16 1.19
CA TYR A 21 0.20 10.33 1.40
C TYR A 21 -0.27 11.54 0.57
N PHE A 22 -0.69 11.31 -0.67
CA PHE A 22 -1.22 12.36 -1.53
C PHE A 22 -2.52 12.96 -0.99
N GLY A 23 -3.47 12.10 -0.57
CA GLY A 23 -4.71 12.55 0.03
C GLY A 23 -4.49 13.35 1.32
N LEU A 24 -3.63 12.86 2.21
CA LEU A 24 -3.30 13.56 3.46
C LEU A 24 -2.59 14.89 3.22
N GLY A 25 -1.66 14.94 2.27
CA GLY A 25 -0.98 16.18 1.90
C GLY A 25 -1.96 17.25 1.40
N ILE A 26 -2.87 16.89 0.50
CA ILE A 26 -3.97 17.78 0.06
C ILE A 26 -4.84 18.22 1.23
N MET A 27 -5.32 17.28 2.06
CA MET A 27 -6.21 17.58 3.18
C MET A 27 -5.59 18.55 4.20
N SER A 28 -4.29 18.44 4.44
CA SER A 28 -3.58 19.30 5.39
C SER A 28 -3.40 20.74 4.90
N PHE A 29 -3.42 20.98 3.58
CA PHE A 29 -2.99 22.22 2.93
C PHE A 29 -1.61 22.74 3.37
N ALA A 30 -0.78 21.90 4.01
CA ALA A 30 0.51 22.31 4.53
C ALA A 30 1.50 22.52 3.37
N LEU A 31 1.96 23.76 3.19
CA LEU A 31 2.92 24.14 2.14
C LEU A 31 2.49 23.70 0.73
N PHE A 32 1.18 23.67 0.48
CA PHE A 32 0.62 23.24 -0.79
C PHE A 32 0.94 24.26 -1.91
N PRO A 33 1.35 23.83 -3.12
CA PRO A 33 1.56 22.45 -3.58
C PRO A 33 3.00 21.93 -3.42
N TYR A 34 3.93 22.74 -2.91
CA TYR A 34 5.37 22.45 -2.94
C TYR A 34 5.74 21.20 -2.15
N LEU A 35 5.22 21.04 -0.92
CA LEU A 35 5.48 19.85 -0.12
C LEU A 35 4.95 18.60 -0.82
N GLN A 36 3.78 18.70 -1.48
CA GLN A 36 3.20 17.58 -2.21
C GLN A 36 4.06 17.15 -3.39
N ILE A 37 4.58 18.10 -4.16
CA ILE A 37 5.46 17.84 -5.30
C ILE A 37 6.75 17.15 -4.82
N ILE A 38 7.40 17.71 -3.80
CA ILE A 38 8.65 17.16 -3.25
C ILE A 38 8.42 15.76 -2.68
N ALA A 39 7.35 15.56 -1.90
CA ALA A 39 7.02 14.26 -1.33
C ALA A 39 6.73 13.22 -2.42
N LEU A 40 5.97 13.57 -3.46
CA LEU A 40 5.71 12.65 -4.58
C LEU A 40 6.99 12.28 -5.32
N ALA A 41 7.85 13.25 -5.64
CA ALA A 41 9.11 12.98 -6.31
C ALA A 41 10.00 12.05 -5.46
N PHE A 42 10.07 12.29 -4.15
CA PHE A 42 10.79 11.45 -3.21
C PHE A 42 10.25 10.02 -3.16
N PHE A 43 8.94 9.83 -2.98
CA PHE A 43 8.34 8.49 -2.91
C PHE A 43 8.43 7.72 -4.23
N ILE A 44 8.30 8.40 -5.37
CA ILE A 44 8.49 7.78 -6.69
C ILE A 44 9.92 7.25 -6.81
N TYR A 45 10.92 8.06 -6.46
CA TYR A 45 12.32 7.65 -6.50
C TYR A 45 12.61 6.51 -5.52
N GLN A 46 12.20 6.65 -4.26
CA GLN A 46 12.39 5.65 -3.22
C GLN A 46 11.75 4.29 -3.61
N TYR A 47 10.49 4.30 -4.05
CA TYR A 47 9.79 3.07 -4.42
C TYR A 47 10.32 2.48 -5.72
N TYR A 48 10.85 3.29 -6.64
CA TYR A 48 11.52 2.75 -7.83
C TYR A 48 12.71 1.86 -7.45
N GLU A 49 13.58 2.32 -6.56
CA GLU A 49 14.74 1.53 -6.10
C GLU A 49 14.31 0.28 -5.31
N ILE A 50 13.36 0.42 -4.39
CA ILE A 50 12.84 -0.72 -3.61
C ILE A 50 12.23 -1.78 -4.53
N ILE A 51 11.34 -1.38 -5.45
CA ILE A 51 10.68 -2.32 -6.36
C ILE A 51 11.72 -3.02 -7.24
N LYS A 52 12.75 -2.31 -7.69
CA LYS A 52 13.79 -2.91 -8.54
C LYS A 52 14.53 -4.04 -7.81
N GLU A 53 14.91 -3.80 -6.55
CA GLU A 53 15.56 -4.82 -5.71
C GLU A 53 14.61 -6.00 -5.42
N GLU A 54 13.35 -5.71 -5.06
CA GLU A 54 12.34 -6.74 -4.82
C GLU A 54 12.07 -7.59 -6.06
N GLU A 55 11.95 -6.98 -7.24
CA GLU A 55 11.76 -7.69 -8.51
C GLU A 55 12.99 -8.55 -8.86
N GLY A 56 14.20 -8.10 -8.53
CA GLY A 56 15.43 -8.89 -8.66
C GLY A 56 15.40 -10.14 -7.77
N PHE A 57 15.12 -9.94 -6.48
CA PHE A 57 14.99 -11.04 -5.52
C PHE A 57 13.89 -12.04 -5.90
N LEU A 58 12.73 -11.55 -6.36
CA LEU A 58 11.63 -12.41 -6.79
C LEU A 58 11.98 -13.20 -8.06
N ARG A 59 12.71 -12.59 -9.00
CA ARG A 59 13.21 -13.27 -10.20
C ARG A 59 14.19 -14.37 -9.84
N GLU A 60 15.13 -14.13 -8.92
CA GLU A 60 16.05 -15.16 -8.44
C GLU A 60 15.32 -16.30 -7.72
N LYS A 61 14.32 -15.97 -6.92
CA LYS A 61 13.59 -16.94 -6.09
C LYS A 61 12.60 -17.81 -6.87
N PHE A 62 11.93 -17.25 -7.88
CA PHE A 62 10.80 -17.89 -8.57
C PHE A 62 11.04 -18.08 -10.08
N GLY A 63 12.11 -17.53 -10.65
CA GLY A 63 12.51 -17.75 -12.04
C GLY A 63 11.40 -17.49 -13.06
N ASN A 64 11.14 -18.50 -13.90
CA ASN A 64 10.17 -18.42 -15.00
C ASN A 64 8.74 -18.09 -14.55
N ASP A 65 8.33 -18.52 -13.34
CA ASP A 65 7.01 -18.21 -12.82
C ASP A 65 6.84 -16.72 -12.56
N PHE A 66 7.88 -16.08 -12.02
CA PHE A 66 7.90 -14.64 -11.84
C PHE A 66 8.00 -13.90 -13.16
N ASP A 67 8.76 -14.41 -14.14
CA ASP A 67 8.86 -13.79 -15.46
C ASP A 67 7.54 -13.76 -16.22
N GLU A 68 6.75 -14.81 -16.10
CA GLU A 68 5.40 -14.85 -16.66
C GLU A 68 4.49 -13.84 -15.96
N TYR A 69 4.50 -13.81 -14.62
CA TYR A 69 3.74 -12.83 -13.84
C TYR A 69 4.17 -11.38 -14.15
N TYR A 70 5.47 -11.13 -14.26
CA TYR A 70 6.08 -9.85 -14.58
C TYR A 70 5.56 -9.28 -15.91
N LYS A 71 5.45 -10.15 -16.93
CA LYS A 71 4.97 -9.78 -18.28
C LYS A 71 3.47 -9.49 -18.30
N ASN A 72 2.69 -10.18 -17.47
CA ASN A 72 1.23 -10.14 -17.52
C ASN A 72 0.59 -9.15 -16.53
N VAL A 73 1.33 -8.69 -15.51
CA VAL A 73 0.82 -7.78 -14.50
C VAL A 73 1.65 -6.50 -14.50
N PRO A 74 1.03 -5.32 -14.65
CA PRO A 74 1.75 -4.04 -14.66
C PRO A 74 2.36 -3.71 -13.29
N ARG A 75 3.43 -2.91 -13.30
CA ARG A 75 4.17 -2.56 -12.07
C ARG A 75 3.37 -1.67 -11.11
N ILE A 76 2.68 -0.65 -11.64
CA ILE A 76 2.06 0.45 -10.86
C ILE A 76 0.60 0.70 -11.25
N PHE A 77 0.28 0.82 -12.55
CA PHE A 77 -1.09 1.11 -12.99
C PHE A 77 -1.91 -0.18 -13.04
N PRO A 78 -2.98 -0.34 -12.23
CA PRO A 78 -3.69 -1.60 -12.16
C PRO A 78 -4.43 -1.94 -13.46
N ARG A 79 -4.39 -3.22 -13.86
CA ARG A 79 -5.27 -3.75 -14.91
C ARG A 79 -6.69 -3.91 -14.37
N LEU A 80 -7.69 -3.74 -15.23
CA LEU A 80 -9.11 -3.84 -14.85
C LEU A 80 -9.55 -5.29 -14.55
N THR A 81 -8.98 -6.26 -15.26
CA THR A 81 -9.27 -7.68 -15.06
C THR A 81 -8.12 -8.36 -14.29
N PRO A 82 -8.38 -9.30 -13.38
CA PRO A 82 -7.33 -9.97 -12.62
C PRO A 82 -6.52 -10.92 -13.52
N TYR A 83 -5.20 -10.95 -13.34
CA TYR A 83 -4.37 -12.04 -13.83
C TYR A 83 -4.68 -13.33 -13.07
N ARG A 84 -4.70 -14.45 -13.81
CA ARG A 84 -4.87 -15.80 -13.25
C ARG A 84 -3.91 -16.73 -13.98
N LYS A 85 -3.25 -17.60 -13.22
CA LYS A 85 -2.39 -18.66 -13.75
C LYS A 85 -2.96 -20.01 -13.32
N GLU A 86 -3.23 -20.87 -14.28
CA GLU A 86 -3.70 -22.23 -14.01
C GLU A 86 -2.58 -23.04 -13.33
N GLY A 87 -2.96 -23.97 -12.46
CA GLY A 87 -2.01 -24.84 -11.76
C GLY A 87 -1.23 -24.20 -10.61
N VAL A 88 -1.47 -22.92 -10.27
CA VAL A 88 -0.84 -22.28 -9.10
C VAL A 88 -1.84 -22.16 -7.96
N GLU A 89 -1.70 -23.00 -6.94
CA GLU A 89 -2.48 -22.90 -5.72
C GLU A 89 -2.25 -21.55 -5.03
N GLN A 90 -3.34 -20.89 -4.64
CA GLN A 90 -3.31 -19.62 -3.92
C GLN A 90 -3.84 -19.83 -2.51
N PRO A 91 -3.32 -19.07 -1.51
CA PRO A 91 -3.88 -19.10 -0.17
C PRO A 91 -5.36 -18.70 -0.19
N GLU A 92 -6.16 -19.38 0.62
CA GLU A 92 -7.57 -19.04 0.79
C GLU A 92 -7.75 -17.60 1.30
N TYR A 93 -8.77 -16.94 0.76
CA TYR A 93 -9.11 -15.60 1.19
C TYR A 93 -9.84 -15.62 2.53
N ASP A 94 -9.20 -15.09 3.58
CA ASP A 94 -9.76 -15.02 4.93
C ASP A 94 -9.78 -13.57 5.45
N LEU A 95 -10.94 -12.94 5.33
CA LEU A 95 -11.20 -11.59 5.85
C LEU A 95 -10.95 -11.46 7.35
N LYS A 96 -11.28 -12.50 8.13
CA LYS A 96 -11.14 -12.45 9.59
C LYS A 96 -9.67 -12.43 9.98
N LYS A 97 -8.82 -13.20 9.28
CA LYS A 97 -7.36 -13.15 9.48
C LYS A 97 -6.80 -11.79 9.11
N GLY A 98 -7.24 -11.19 7.99
CA GLY A 98 -6.82 -9.84 7.59
C GLY A 98 -7.21 -8.77 8.61
N LEU A 99 -8.45 -8.77 9.10
CA LEU A 99 -8.84 -7.81 10.14
C LEU A 99 -8.11 -8.05 11.47
N ARG A 100 -7.80 -9.31 11.78
CA ARG A 100 -7.04 -9.67 12.98
C ARG A 100 -5.58 -9.21 12.89
N SER A 101 -4.96 -9.22 11.71
CA SER A 101 -3.59 -8.70 11.55
C SER A 101 -3.54 -7.18 11.77
N GLU A 102 -4.62 -6.46 11.44
CA GLU A 102 -4.72 -5.01 11.64
C GLU A 102 -5.13 -4.58 13.06
N ARG A 103 -5.21 -5.52 14.02
CA ARG A 103 -5.67 -5.21 15.38
C ARG A 103 -4.84 -4.12 16.06
N ARG A 104 -3.52 -4.16 15.87
CA ARG A 104 -2.59 -3.16 16.46
C ARG A 104 -2.79 -1.79 15.83
N THR A 105 -2.96 -1.74 14.51
CA THR A 105 -3.27 -0.53 13.76
C THR A 105 -4.56 0.12 14.29
N LEU A 106 -5.62 -0.67 14.45
CA LEU A 106 -6.91 -0.19 14.97
C LEU A 106 -6.82 0.30 16.42
N GLN A 107 -6.06 -0.40 17.27
CA GLN A 107 -5.80 0.03 18.65
C GLN A 107 -5.07 1.38 18.68
N ALA A 108 -4.05 1.56 17.85
CA ALA A 108 -3.32 2.82 17.76
C ALA A 108 -4.23 3.98 17.35
N PHE A 109 -5.06 3.80 16.32
CA PHE A 109 -6.03 4.81 15.90
C PHE A 109 -7.03 5.16 17.00
N ALA A 110 -7.57 4.15 17.70
CA ALA A 110 -8.51 4.37 18.79
C ALA A 110 -7.89 5.15 19.95
N ILE A 111 -6.65 4.83 20.34
CA ILE A 111 -5.92 5.52 21.41
C ILE A 111 -5.64 6.97 21.02
N VAL A 112 -5.16 7.21 19.79
CA VAL A 112 -4.86 8.56 19.30
C VAL A 112 -6.14 9.40 19.24
N ALA A 113 -7.21 8.87 18.64
CA ALA A 113 -8.50 9.56 18.57
C ALA A 113 -9.07 9.86 19.95
N GLY A 114 -9.05 8.89 20.87
CA GLY A 114 -9.51 9.07 22.24
C GLY A 114 -8.72 10.15 22.99
N THR A 115 -7.39 10.15 22.84
CA THR A 115 -6.52 11.17 23.45
C THR A 115 -6.87 12.57 22.92
N LEU A 116 -7.05 12.71 21.60
CA LEU A 116 -7.43 13.98 20.98
C LEU A 116 -8.80 14.47 21.46
N ILE A 117 -9.78 13.58 21.59
CA ILE A 117 -11.13 13.90 22.08
C ILE A 117 -11.07 14.38 23.54
N ILE A 118 -10.30 13.70 24.40
CA ILE A 118 -10.12 14.09 25.80
C ILE A 118 -9.46 15.48 25.88
N LEU A 119 -8.37 15.69 25.14
CA LEU A 119 -7.69 16.99 25.12
C LEU A 119 -8.60 18.12 24.62
N TRP A 120 -9.40 17.86 23.60
CA TRP A 120 -10.39 18.81 23.09
C TRP A 120 -11.43 19.18 24.15
N PHE A 121 -11.93 18.20 24.90
CA PHE A 121 -12.92 18.44 25.96
C PHE A 121 -12.32 19.22 27.13
N LEU A 122 -11.10 18.88 27.57
CA LEU A 122 -10.40 19.59 28.65
C LEU A 122 -10.14 21.06 28.29
N ARG A 123 -9.68 21.35 27.06
CA ARG A 123 -9.48 22.72 26.57
C ARG A 123 -10.76 23.53 26.45
N ARG A 124 -11.91 22.87 26.34
CA ARG A 124 -13.22 23.53 26.26
C ARG A 124 -13.78 23.89 27.64
N LEU A 125 -13.34 23.19 28.68
CA LEU A 125 -13.78 23.42 30.07
C LEU A 125 -12.90 24.44 30.82
N SER A 126 -11.65 24.65 30.38
CA SER A 126 -10.73 25.70 30.86
C SER A 126 -10.99 27.04 30.18
#